data_AF-A0A1I6JAS2-F1
#
_entry.id   AF-A0A1I6JAS2-F1
#
_cell.length_a   1.000
_cell.length_b   1.000
_cell.length_c   1.000
_cell.angle_alpha   90.00
_cell.angle_beta   90.00
_cell.angle_gamma   90.00
#
_symmetry.space_group_name_H-M   'P 1'
#
loop_
_entity.id
_entity.type
_entity.pdbx_description
1 polymer ?
#
loop_
_entity_poly.entity_id
_entity_poly.type
_entity_poly.pdbx_seq_one_letter_code
_entity_poly.pdbx_strand_id
1 'polypeptide(L)'
;MDRPDLPTPAVIQEAEVRIRPRLAETPLWRSPDLDAVQGFPVTLKCENLQRTGSFKARGALNWILSATERELAPGLVTVSAGNHAIALAWAAKSAGASLTVVMPEGSSRLKVRRTRELGAEVLIRGRIQDAVAHCHHLVEYRGMTLVHPYNDVRIMAGQGTVGLELLRQQREVTRILCPVGGGGLISGLGLAVKAVAPDIELIGVEPEGAATMGNAWKHNDPAAALETVDTWAASLAPAVVGEHTYAASRQVVDRMVTVSEAAIRRATRLLLSEARLFVEPGAAVGLAALLEGTVEADRNRPAALIITGGNLDLDQVSQCEVD
;
A
#
# COMPACT_ATOMS: atom_id res chain seq x y z
N MET A 1 -23.65 -7.81 13.52
CA MET A 1 -23.01 -6.66 12.84
C MET A 1 -23.23 -6.87 11.36
N ASP A 2 -23.75 -5.86 10.66
CA ASP A 2 -23.87 -5.92 9.21
C ASP A 2 -22.49 -6.09 8.59
N ARG A 3 -22.40 -6.85 7.49
CA ARG A 3 -21.12 -7.00 6.79
C ARG A 3 -20.69 -5.64 6.25
N PRO A 4 -19.41 -5.24 6.42
CA PRO A 4 -18.93 -3.97 5.90
C PRO A 4 -19.07 -3.94 4.38
N ASP A 5 -19.42 -2.78 3.82
CA ASP A 5 -19.54 -2.60 2.36
C ASP A 5 -18.16 -2.74 1.69
N LEU A 6 -18.08 -3.45 0.56
CA LEU A 6 -16.82 -3.72 -0.14
C LEU A 6 -16.95 -3.28 -1.60
N PRO A 7 -15.89 -2.75 -2.22
CA PRO A 7 -15.96 -2.36 -3.63
C PRO A 7 -16.19 -3.60 -4.48
N THR A 8 -17.29 -3.61 -5.24
CA THR A 8 -17.54 -4.68 -6.21
C THR A 8 -16.54 -4.59 -7.38
N PRO A 9 -16.37 -5.66 -8.17
CA PRO A 9 -15.53 -5.61 -9.38
C PRO A 9 -15.93 -4.48 -10.34
N ALA A 10 -17.23 -4.18 -10.46
CA ALA A 10 -17.72 -3.06 -11.26
C ALA A 10 -17.25 -1.70 -10.72
N VAL A 11 -17.31 -1.49 -9.40
CA VAL A 11 -16.80 -0.25 -8.76
C VAL A 11 -15.29 -0.09 -8.99
N ILE A 12 -14.52 -1.18 -9.02
CA ILE A 12 -13.09 -1.15 -9.33
C ILE A 12 -12.85 -0.79 -10.82
N GLN A 13 -13.65 -1.32 -11.74
CA GLN A 13 -13.59 -0.97 -13.16
C GLN A 13 -13.93 0.51 -13.39
N GLU A 14 -14.95 1.02 -12.72
CA GLU A 14 -15.29 2.45 -12.74
C GLU A 14 -14.15 3.31 -12.19
N ALA A 15 -13.48 2.86 -11.11
CA ALA A 15 -12.30 3.52 -10.59
C ALA A 15 -11.16 3.56 -11.63
N GLU A 16 -10.94 2.49 -12.39
CA GLU A 16 -9.97 2.47 -13.48
C GLU A 16 -10.31 3.51 -14.55
N VAL A 17 -11.56 3.54 -15.03
CA VAL A 17 -12.03 4.53 -16.02
C VAL A 17 -11.81 5.96 -15.52
N ARG A 18 -12.09 6.21 -14.23
CA ARG A 18 -11.95 7.52 -13.59
C ARG A 18 -10.50 8.00 -13.51
N ILE A 19 -9.55 7.13 -13.17
CA ILE A 19 -8.15 7.53 -12.90
C ILE A 19 -7.21 7.42 -14.11
N ARG A 20 -7.49 6.52 -15.06
CA ARG A 20 -6.64 6.22 -16.22
C ARG A 20 -6.25 7.45 -17.07
N PRO A 21 -7.08 8.50 -17.22
CA PRO A 21 -6.67 9.71 -17.92
C PRO A 21 -5.54 10.50 -17.24
N ARG A 22 -5.31 10.30 -15.94
CA ARG A 22 -4.32 11.06 -15.14
C ARG A 22 -3.19 10.19 -14.57
N LEU A 23 -3.40 8.88 -14.49
CA LEU A 23 -2.43 7.91 -14.02
C LEU A 23 -2.13 6.91 -15.13
N ALA A 24 -0.87 6.83 -15.52
CA ALA A 24 -0.42 5.86 -16.50
C ALA A 24 -0.43 4.45 -15.89
N GLU A 25 -0.63 3.46 -16.76
CA GLU A 25 -0.42 2.07 -16.42
C GLU A 25 1.07 1.84 -16.14
N THR A 26 1.39 1.29 -14.96
CA THR A 26 2.78 1.10 -14.54
C THR A 26 3.40 -0.11 -15.26
N PRO A 27 4.71 -0.09 -15.53
CA PRO A 27 5.34 -1.19 -16.24
C PRO A 27 5.38 -2.46 -15.41
N LEU A 28 5.35 -3.58 -16.13
CA LEU A 28 5.68 -4.90 -15.62
C LEU A 28 7.13 -5.19 -16.00
N TRP A 29 7.99 -5.39 -15.01
CA TRP A 29 9.45 -5.47 -15.21
C TRP A 29 10.00 -6.85 -14.86
N ARG A 30 11.02 -7.29 -15.58
CA ARG A 30 11.87 -8.44 -15.21
C ARG A 30 13.32 -8.00 -15.30
N SER A 31 14.13 -8.44 -14.34
CA SER A 31 15.58 -8.17 -14.33
C SER A 31 16.33 -9.49 -14.46
N PRO A 32 17.00 -9.76 -15.60
CA PRO A 32 17.84 -10.95 -15.76
C PRO A 32 18.94 -11.06 -14.69
N ASP A 33 19.48 -9.93 -14.24
CA ASP A 33 20.54 -9.90 -13.22
C ASP A 33 19.99 -10.26 -11.83
N LEU A 34 18.78 -9.79 -11.49
CA LEU A 34 18.10 -10.23 -10.27
C LEU A 34 17.80 -11.72 -10.33
N ASP A 35 17.26 -12.19 -11.45
CA ASP A 35 16.92 -13.60 -11.67
C ASP A 35 18.15 -14.50 -11.54
N ALA A 36 19.30 -14.05 -12.05
CA ALA A 36 20.57 -14.76 -11.94
C ALA A 36 21.07 -14.86 -10.49
N VAL A 37 20.98 -13.77 -9.72
CA VAL A 37 21.45 -13.73 -8.32
C VAL A 37 20.54 -14.54 -7.39
N GLN A 38 19.22 -14.49 -7.59
CA GLN A 38 18.28 -15.20 -6.72
C GLN A 38 18.00 -16.65 -7.17
N GLY A 39 18.30 -16.99 -8.43
CA GLY A 39 18.20 -18.34 -8.96
C GLY A 39 16.79 -18.75 -9.46
N PHE A 40 15.87 -17.80 -9.63
CA PHE A 40 14.53 -18.02 -10.18
C PHE A 40 13.98 -16.73 -10.79
N PRO A 41 13.09 -16.80 -11.78
CA PRO A 41 12.61 -15.59 -12.44
C PRO A 41 11.38 -15.01 -11.76
N VAL A 42 11.36 -13.69 -11.56
CA VAL A 42 10.19 -12.98 -11.01
C VAL A 42 9.73 -11.86 -11.92
N THR A 43 8.47 -11.48 -11.76
CA THR A 43 7.90 -10.35 -12.47
C THR A 43 7.53 -9.27 -11.47
N LEU A 44 7.89 -8.02 -11.73
CA LEU A 44 7.73 -6.90 -10.82
C LEU A 44 6.67 -5.94 -11.36
N LYS A 45 5.57 -5.75 -10.63
CA LYS A 45 4.58 -4.70 -10.94
C LYS A 45 5.01 -3.40 -10.27
N CYS A 46 5.58 -2.48 -11.06
CA CYS A 46 6.37 -1.35 -10.58
C CYS A 46 5.53 -0.13 -10.17
N GLU A 47 4.75 -0.25 -9.10
CA GLU A 47 3.98 0.86 -8.53
C GLU A 47 4.86 1.94 -7.87
N ASN A 48 6.13 1.66 -7.59
CA ASN A 48 7.13 2.66 -7.21
C ASN A 48 7.34 3.73 -8.29
N LEU A 49 7.05 3.42 -9.56
CA LEU A 49 7.15 4.36 -10.69
C LEU A 49 5.86 5.15 -10.96
N GLN A 50 4.80 4.91 -10.19
CA GLN A 50 3.56 5.69 -10.32
C GLN A 50 3.76 7.13 -9.84
N ARG A 51 2.86 8.04 -10.24
CA ARG A 51 2.76 9.39 -9.65
C ARG A 51 2.85 9.31 -8.13
N THR A 52 3.55 10.28 -7.54
CA THR A 52 3.86 10.34 -6.09
C THR A 52 4.77 9.23 -5.56
N GLY A 53 5.28 8.34 -6.43
CA GLY A 53 6.26 7.30 -6.08
C GLY A 53 5.66 6.06 -5.43
N SER A 54 4.34 5.83 -5.54
CA SER A 54 3.68 4.63 -5.01
C SER A 54 2.29 4.40 -5.58
N PHE A 55 1.73 3.21 -5.32
CA PHE A 55 0.35 2.86 -5.68
C PHE A 55 -0.72 3.79 -5.08
N LYS A 56 -0.42 4.49 -3.98
CA LYS A 56 -1.41 5.29 -3.23
C LYS A 56 -2.07 6.38 -4.06
N ALA A 57 -1.41 6.86 -5.13
CA ALA A 57 -1.99 7.81 -6.08
C ALA A 57 -3.31 7.32 -6.68
N ARG A 58 -3.49 6.01 -6.86
CA ARG A 58 -4.69 5.44 -7.47
C ARG A 58 -5.91 5.63 -6.61
N GLY A 59 -5.90 5.13 -5.37
CA GLY A 59 -7.00 5.35 -4.43
C GLY A 59 -7.20 6.82 -4.08
N ALA A 60 -6.12 7.57 -3.86
CA ALA A 60 -6.23 9.00 -3.53
C ALA A 60 -6.93 9.78 -4.64
N LEU A 61 -6.52 9.58 -5.90
CA LEU A 61 -7.17 10.22 -7.04
C LEU A 61 -8.61 9.72 -7.23
N ASN A 62 -8.85 8.41 -7.07
CA ASN A 62 -10.19 7.86 -7.18
C ASN A 62 -11.14 8.48 -6.16
N TRP A 63 -10.70 8.60 -4.91
CA TRP A 63 -11.47 9.23 -3.84
C TRP A 63 -11.77 10.69 -4.17
N ILE A 64 -10.77 11.47 -4.55
CA ILE A 64 -10.94 12.90 -4.89
C ILE A 64 -11.87 13.10 -6.08
N LEU A 65 -11.72 12.32 -7.16
CA LEU A 65 -12.54 12.45 -8.37
C LEU A 65 -13.97 11.91 -8.21
N SER A 66 -14.25 11.18 -7.13
CA SER A 66 -15.61 10.70 -6.80
C SER A 66 -16.21 11.42 -5.59
N ALA A 67 -15.49 12.38 -5.00
CA ALA A 67 -15.98 13.18 -3.89
C ALA A 67 -17.03 14.19 -4.38
N THR A 68 -18.07 14.36 -3.58
CA THR A 68 -19.08 15.41 -3.78
C THR A 68 -18.55 16.75 -3.30
N GLU A 69 -19.13 17.86 -3.80
CA GLU A 69 -18.81 19.21 -3.31
C GLU A 69 -19.00 19.31 -1.79
N ARG A 70 -20.01 18.63 -1.23
CA ARG A 70 -20.27 18.58 0.22
C ARG A 70 -19.13 17.94 1.00
N GLU A 71 -18.48 16.92 0.46
CA GLU A 71 -17.33 16.27 1.10
C GLU A 71 -16.06 17.12 0.98
N LEU A 72 -15.90 17.88 -0.11
CA LEU A 72 -14.72 18.72 -0.33
C LEU A 72 -14.80 20.07 0.40
N ALA A 73 -15.99 20.64 0.53
CA ALA A 73 -16.23 21.97 1.08
C ALA A 73 -15.66 22.22 2.49
N PRO A 74 -15.77 21.32 3.49
CA PRO A 74 -15.22 21.57 4.82
C PRO A 74 -13.69 21.40 4.89
N GLY A 75 -13.05 20.96 3.80
CA GLY A 75 -11.65 20.56 3.77
C GLY A 75 -11.44 19.12 4.21
N LEU A 76 -10.36 18.53 3.69
CA LEU A 76 -10.01 17.13 3.90
C LEU A 76 -9.01 16.97 5.04
N VAL A 77 -9.12 15.86 5.76
CA VAL A 77 -8.14 15.48 6.79
C VAL A 77 -7.73 14.02 6.65
N THR A 78 -6.46 13.71 6.92
CA THR A 78 -5.98 12.33 7.05
C THR A 78 -4.90 12.25 8.12
N VAL A 79 -4.76 11.07 8.73
CA VAL A 79 -3.58 10.70 9.52
C VAL A 79 -2.68 9.79 8.69
N SER A 80 -1.48 10.26 8.34
CA SER A 80 -0.49 9.44 7.63
C SER A 80 0.89 10.09 7.62
N ALA A 81 1.91 9.38 8.11
CA ALA A 81 3.32 9.73 7.92
C ALA A 81 3.91 9.21 6.59
N GLY A 82 3.07 8.68 5.71
CA GLY A 82 3.46 7.76 4.65
C GLY A 82 3.14 8.22 3.23
N ASN A 83 3.13 7.26 2.31
CA ASN A 83 2.81 7.48 0.90
C ASN A 83 1.40 8.03 0.67
N HIS A 84 0.44 7.74 1.56
CA HIS A 84 -0.92 8.26 1.45
C HIS A 84 -0.98 9.78 1.60
N ALA A 85 -0.17 10.36 2.49
CA ALA A 85 -0.10 11.82 2.64
C ALA A 85 0.31 12.51 1.34
N ILE A 86 1.37 12.02 0.69
CA ILE A 86 1.88 12.57 -0.58
C ILE A 86 0.83 12.39 -1.69
N ALA A 87 0.27 11.17 -1.80
CA ALA A 87 -0.74 10.85 -2.80
C ALA A 87 -2.01 11.71 -2.68
N LEU A 88 -2.53 11.86 -1.45
CA LEU A 88 -3.73 12.64 -1.20
C LEU A 88 -3.47 14.14 -1.37
N ALA A 89 -2.32 14.66 -0.94
CA ALA A 89 -1.96 16.06 -1.18
C ALA A 89 -1.88 16.38 -2.68
N TRP A 90 -1.26 15.50 -3.46
CA TRP A 90 -1.22 15.63 -4.92
C TRP A 90 -2.63 15.60 -5.55
N ALA A 91 -3.46 14.65 -5.14
CA ALA A 91 -4.82 14.50 -5.67
C ALA A 91 -5.71 15.70 -5.28
N ALA A 92 -5.69 16.11 -4.01
CA ALA A 92 -6.44 17.26 -3.48
C ALA A 92 -6.06 18.56 -4.19
N LYS A 93 -4.76 18.81 -4.39
CA LYS A 93 -4.26 19.96 -5.16
C LYS A 93 -4.86 19.99 -6.58
N SER A 94 -5.00 18.83 -7.23
CA SER A 94 -5.56 18.73 -8.58
C SER A 94 -7.07 19.05 -8.66
N ALA A 95 -7.77 19.06 -7.52
CA ALA A 95 -9.18 19.39 -7.39
C ALA A 95 -9.41 20.74 -6.67
N GLY A 96 -8.34 21.47 -6.30
CA GLY A 96 -8.44 22.70 -5.51
C GLY A 96 -8.95 22.50 -4.09
N ALA A 97 -8.94 21.27 -3.57
CA ALA A 97 -9.40 20.95 -2.22
C ALA A 97 -8.30 21.22 -1.19
N SER A 98 -8.68 21.80 -0.05
CA SER A 98 -7.78 21.95 1.10
C SER A 98 -7.55 20.59 1.76
N LEU A 99 -6.32 20.35 2.20
CA LEU A 99 -5.94 19.12 2.90
C LEU A 99 -5.09 19.45 4.12
N THR A 100 -5.51 18.93 5.27
CA THR A 100 -4.70 18.86 6.49
C THR A 100 -4.24 17.42 6.73
N VAL A 101 -2.94 17.22 6.87
CA VAL A 101 -2.34 15.92 7.16
C VAL A 101 -1.77 15.95 8.58
N VAL A 102 -2.30 15.08 9.44
CA VAL A 102 -1.75 14.88 10.78
C VAL A 102 -0.71 13.77 10.73
N MET A 103 0.49 14.06 11.23
CA MET A 103 1.61 13.10 11.28
C MET A 103 2.17 13.02 12.71
N PRO A 104 2.61 11.85 13.18
CA PRO A 104 3.37 11.75 14.43
C PRO A 104 4.75 12.39 14.33
N GLU A 105 5.34 12.69 15.47
CA GLU A 105 6.77 12.99 15.62
C GLU A 105 7.63 11.83 15.09
N GLY A 106 8.82 12.13 14.59
CA GLY A 106 9.70 11.14 13.96
C GLY A 106 9.31 10.75 12.52
N SER A 107 8.23 11.29 11.98
CA SER A 107 7.87 11.09 10.56
C SER A 107 9.00 11.52 9.61
N SER A 108 9.22 10.74 8.53
CA SER A 108 10.30 11.01 7.56
C SER A 108 10.25 12.45 7.05
N ARG A 109 11.41 13.11 7.12
CA ARG A 109 11.57 14.51 6.65
C ARG A 109 11.22 14.67 5.18
N LEU A 110 11.54 13.66 4.36
CA LEU A 110 11.19 13.62 2.94
C LEU A 110 9.66 13.68 2.76
N LYS A 111 8.92 12.87 3.51
CA LYS A 111 7.47 12.73 3.39
C LYS A 111 6.75 13.98 3.89
N VAL A 112 7.22 14.57 5.01
CA VAL A 112 6.73 15.87 5.51
C VAL A 112 6.97 16.97 4.47
N ARG A 113 8.19 17.09 3.95
CA ARG A 113 8.56 18.12 2.97
C ARG A 113 7.71 18.01 1.70
N ARG A 114 7.65 16.82 1.07
CA ARG A 114 6.86 16.61 -0.15
C ARG A 114 5.38 16.90 0.02
N THR A 115 4.82 16.55 1.18
CA THR A 115 3.41 16.82 1.50
C THR A 115 3.14 18.33 1.56
N ARG A 116 4.03 19.10 2.19
CA ARG A 116 3.94 20.59 2.23
C ARG A 116 4.15 21.24 0.87
N GLU A 117 5.11 20.76 0.07
CA GLU A 117 5.35 21.25 -1.31
C GLU A 117 4.13 21.05 -2.22
N LEU A 118 3.29 20.06 -1.93
CA LEU A 118 2.02 19.81 -2.60
C LEU A 118 0.87 20.68 -2.06
N GLY A 119 1.12 21.58 -1.12
CA GLY A 119 0.15 22.57 -0.63
C GLY A 119 -0.74 22.10 0.52
N ALA A 120 -0.49 20.92 1.08
CA ALA A 120 -1.21 20.46 2.25
C ALA A 120 -0.64 21.08 3.55
N GLU A 121 -1.54 21.39 4.49
CA GLU A 121 -1.16 21.74 5.86
C GLU A 121 -0.68 20.47 6.57
N VAL A 122 0.51 20.51 7.20
CA VAL A 122 1.04 19.35 7.94
C VAL A 122 1.16 19.68 9.41
N LEU A 123 0.37 18.99 10.22
CA LEU A 123 0.34 19.09 11.67
C LEU A 123 1.11 17.92 12.29
N ILE A 124 2.22 18.23 12.98
CA ILE A 124 2.98 17.22 13.74
C ILE A 124 2.39 17.11 15.15
N ARG A 125 2.07 15.89 15.60
CA ARG A 125 1.43 15.62 16.88
C ARG A 125 1.97 14.34 17.52
N GLY A 126 2.81 14.48 18.55
CA GLY A 126 3.16 13.41 19.49
C GLY A 126 3.42 12.05 18.85
N ARG A 127 2.92 11.00 19.49
CA ARG A 127 2.96 9.63 18.95
C ARG A 127 1.80 9.41 17.97
N ILE A 128 1.79 8.26 17.31
CA ILE A 128 0.73 7.92 16.35
C ILE A 128 -0.68 7.99 16.98
N GLN A 129 -0.85 7.62 18.24
CA GLN A 129 -2.14 7.72 18.94
C GLN A 129 -2.60 9.17 19.09
N ASP A 130 -1.66 10.08 19.38
CA ASP A 130 -1.94 11.52 19.53
C ASP A 130 -2.32 12.14 18.17
N ALA A 131 -1.64 11.74 17.10
CA ALA A 131 -1.96 12.14 15.73
C ALA A 131 -3.35 11.65 15.29
N VAL A 132 -3.70 10.40 15.61
CA VAL A 132 -5.02 9.82 15.33
C VAL A 132 -6.10 10.57 16.13
N ALA A 133 -5.91 10.77 17.43
CA ALA A 133 -6.85 11.50 18.27
C ALA A 133 -7.05 12.94 17.78
N HIS A 134 -5.98 13.63 17.38
CA HIS A 134 -6.07 14.98 16.83
C HIS A 134 -6.80 15.00 15.48
N CYS A 135 -6.59 14.00 14.63
CA CYS A 135 -7.32 13.85 13.37
C CYS A 135 -8.83 13.73 13.62
N HIS A 136 -9.26 12.86 14.55
CA HIS A 136 -10.67 12.73 14.94
C HIS A 136 -11.22 14.02 15.55
N HIS A 137 -10.44 14.74 16.34
CA HIS A 137 -10.83 16.05 16.86
C HIS A 137 -11.11 17.06 15.73
N LEU A 138 -10.31 17.08 14.66
CA LEU A 138 -10.56 17.95 13.50
C LEU A 138 -11.85 17.57 12.76
N VAL A 139 -12.15 16.27 12.65
CA VAL A 139 -13.42 15.79 12.08
C VAL A 139 -14.60 16.27 12.93
N GLU A 140 -14.57 16.03 14.24
CA GLU A 140 -15.67 16.33 15.15
C GLU A 140 -15.92 17.83 15.30
N TYR A 141 -14.87 18.63 15.51
CA TYR A 141 -15.01 20.05 15.87
C TYR A 141 -14.92 21.01 14.68
N ARG A 142 -14.28 20.63 13.58
CA ARG A 142 -14.20 21.46 12.36
C ARG A 142 -15.05 20.91 11.21
N GLY A 143 -15.68 19.75 11.38
CA GLY A 143 -16.51 19.12 10.35
C GLY A 143 -15.73 18.65 9.13
N MET A 144 -14.40 18.49 9.23
CA MET A 144 -13.54 18.09 8.12
C MET A 144 -13.82 16.66 7.67
N THR A 145 -13.66 16.39 6.38
CA THR A 145 -13.89 15.05 5.82
C THR A 145 -12.63 14.19 5.96
N LEU A 146 -12.73 13.10 6.73
CA LEU A 146 -11.65 12.12 6.87
C LEU A 146 -11.50 11.28 5.60
N VAL A 147 -10.28 11.22 5.06
CA VAL A 147 -9.92 10.30 3.97
C VAL A 147 -8.99 9.22 4.51
N HIS A 148 -9.55 8.06 4.87
CA HIS A 148 -8.77 6.99 5.48
C HIS A 148 -7.68 6.45 4.53
N PRO A 149 -6.45 6.16 4.99
CA PRO A 149 -5.38 5.66 4.12
C PRO A 149 -5.61 4.28 3.48
N TYR A 150 -6.63 3.53 3.88
CA TYR A 150 -6.87 2.15 3.41
C TYR A 150 -8.27 1.62 3.70
N ASN A 151 -8.89 1.98 4.84
CA ASN A 151 -10.21 1.49 5.26
C ASN A 151 -11.35 2.34 4.67
N ASP A 152 -11.36 2.51 3.35
CA ASP A 152 -12.38 3.26 2.61
C ASP A 152 -12.61 2.57 1.26
N VAL A 153 -13.86 2.37 0.90
CA VAL A 153 -14.28 1.63 -0.31
C VAL A 153 -13.74 2.29 -1.59
N ARG A 154 -13.72 3.63 -1.68
CA ARG A 154 -13.20 4.37 -2.83
C ARG A 154 -11.67 4.28 -2.89
N ILE A 155 -11.00 4.31 -1.74
CA ILE A 155 -9.55 4.10 -1.68
C ILE A 155 -9.22 2.70 -2.19
N MET A 156 -9.86 1.66 -1.63
CA MET A 156 -9.67 0.26 -2.04
C MET A 156 -9.98 0.05 -3.52
N ALA A 157 -11.06 0.64 -4.04
CA ALA A 157 -11.42 0.55 -5.45
C ALA A 157 -10.33 1.10 -6.37
N GLY A 158 -9.77 2.27 -6.05
CA GLY A 158 -8.65 2.81 -6.81
C GLY A 158 -7.40 1.92 -6.72
N GLN A 159 -7.09 1.36 -5.55
CA GLN A 159 -5.95 0.44 -5.43
C GLN A 159 -6.16 -0.86 -6.22
N GLY A 160 -7.40 -1.34 -6.34
CA GLY A 160 -7.75 -2.53 -7.11
C GLY A 160 -7.43 -2.46 -8.59
N THR A 161 -7.30 -1.24 -9.14
CA THR A 161 -6.86 -1.04 -10.53
C THR A 161 -5.46 -1.62 -10.81
N VAL A 162 -4.62 -1.79 -9.78
CA VAL A 162 -3.33 -2.52 -9.92
C VAL A 162 -3.56 -3.95 -10.40
N GLY A 163 -4.58 -4.64 -9.86
CA GLY A 163 -4.94 -5.99 -10.26
C GLY A 163 -5.45 -6.08 -11.70
N LEU A 164 -6.28 -5.10 -12.12
CA LEU A 164 -6.79 -5.01 -13.49
C LEU A 164 -5.67 -4.81 -14.52
N GLU A 165 -4.68 -3.97 -14.20
CA GLU A 165 -3.50 -3.80 -15.04
C GLU A 165 -2.65 -5.07 -15.10
N LEU A 166 -2.38 -5.68 -13.93
CA LEU A 166 -1.55 -6.88 -13.86
C LEU A 166 -2.13 -8.02 -14.72
N LEU A 167 -3.44 -8.29 -14.61
CA LEU A 167 -4.09 -9.34 -15.41
C LEU A 167 -4.06 -9.07 -16.92
N ARG A 168 -4.06 -7.80 -17.34
CA ARG A 168 -3.92 -7.45 -18.75
C ARG A 168 -2.49 -7.59 -19.24
N GLN A 169 -1.51 -7.29 -18.38
CA GLN A 169 -0.09 -7.32 -18.71
C GLN A 169 0.52 -8.74 -18.63
N GLN A 170 0.01 -9.60 -17.76
CA GLN A 170 0.51 -10.96 -17.52
C GLN A 170 -0.65 -11.95 -17.38
N ARG A 171 -1.06 -12.57 -18.49
CA ARG A 171 -2.23 -13.47 -18.50
C ARG A 171 -1.95 -14.82 -17.84
N GLU A 172 -0.70 -15.23 -17.82
CA GLU A 172 -0.20 -16.49 -17.29
C GLU A 172 0.24 -16.42 -15.82
N VAL A 173 0.00 -15.29 -15.14
CA VAL A 173 0.32 -15.16 -13.71
C VAL A 173 -0.50 -16.16 -12.91
N THR A 174 0.18 -16.94 -12.07
CA THR A 174 -0.46 -17.98 -11.23
C THR A 174 -0.40 -17.64 -9.75
N ARG A 175 0.47 -16.70 -9.38
CA ARG A 175 0.67 -16.27 -8.00
C ARG A 175 1.00 -14.78 -7.93
N ILE A 176 0.44 -14.09 -6.95
CA ILE A 176 0.72 -12.68 -6.66
C ILE A 176 1.18 -12.57 -5.21
N LEU A 177 2.33 -11.96 -4.98
CA LEU A 177 2.80 -11.60 -3.65
C LEU A 177 2.60 -10.09 -3.47
N CYS A 178 1.75 -9.73 -2.51
CA CYS A 178 1.39 -8.34 -2.24
C CYS A 178 1.83 -7.95 -0.83
N PRO A 179 2.60 -6.87 -0.66
CA PRO A 179 2.86 -6.29 0.65
C PRO A 179 1.57 -5.88 1.37
N VAL A 180 1.50 -6.15 2.66
CA VAL A 180 0.33 -5.85 3.49
C VAL A 180 0.74 -4.97 4.68
N GLY A 181 0.02 -3.84 4.81
CA GLY A 181 -0.06 -3.08 6.06
C GLY A 181 -1.52 -3.06 6.49
N GLY A 182 -2.21 -1.94 6.30
CA GLY A 182 -3.65 -1.83 6.61
C GLY A 182 -4.59 -2.58 5.65
N GLY A 183 -4.07 -3.36 4.69
CA GLY A 183 -4.84 -4.23 3.81
C GLY A 183 -5.52 -3.59 2.58
N GLY A 184 -5.49 -2.26 2.42
CA GLY A 184 -6.24 -1.58 1.33
C GLY A 184 -5.83 -2.00 -0.08
N LEU A 185 -4.54 -2.20 -0.33
CA LEU A 185 -4.02 -2.64 -1.63
C LEU A 185 -4.41 -4.09 -1.93
N ILE A 186 -4.02 -5.02 -1.06
CA ILE A 186 -4.25 -6.45 -1.28
C ILE A 186 -5.75 -6.77 -1.38
N SER A 187 -6.59 -6.04 -0.65
CA SER A 187 -8.04 -6.19 -0.70
C SER A 187 -8.60 -5.76 -2.05
N GLY A 188 -8.31 -4.53 -2.49
CA GLY A 188 -8.80 -4.04 -3.77
C GLY A 188 -8.24 -4.85 -4.94
N LEU A 189 -6.94 -5.16 -4.91
CA LEU A 189 -6.27 -5.97 -5.92
C LEU A 189 -6.89 -7.36 -5.97
N GLY A 190 -7.08 -8.02 -4.82
CA GLY A 190 -7.64 -9.36 -4.75
C GLY A 190 -9.09 -9.42 -5.21
N LEU A 191 -9.92 -8.43 -4.86
CA LEU A 191 -11.29 -8.32 -5.36
C LEU A 191 -11.35 -8.22 -6.89
N ALA A 192 -10.42 -7.47 -7.50
CA ALA A 192 -10.30 -7.38 -8.95
C ALA A 192 -9.81 -8.69 -9.58
N VAL A 193 -8.78 -9.29 -8.98
CA VAL A 193 -8.13 -10.50 -9.51
C VAL A 193 -9.07 -11.71 -9.42
N LYS A 194 -9.61 -11.98 -8.23
CA LYS A 194 -10.45 -13.16 -7.98
C LYS A 194 -11.78 -13.13 -8.74
N ALA A 195 -12.25 -11.96 -9.15
CA ALA A 195 -13.43 -11.83 -10.00
C ALA A 195 -13.23 -12.34 -11.44
N VAL A 196 -11.98 -12.35 -11.92
CA VAL A 196 -11.63 -12.77 -13.29
C VAL A 196 -10.93 -14.13 -13.29
N ALA A 197 -10.03 -14.34 -12.34
CA ALA A 197 -9.18 -15.52 -12.25
C ALA A 197 -9.11 -15.97 -10.78
N PRO A 198 -10.14 -16.67 -10.28
CA PRO A 198 -10.25 -17.07 -8.87
C PRO A 198 -9.12 -18.01 -8.40
N ASP A 199 -8.52 -18.76 -9.32
CA ASP A 199 -7.49 -19.76 -9.03
C ASP A 199 -6.08 -19.17 -8.84
N ILE A 200 -5.87 -17.88 -9.14
CA ILE A 200 -4.59 -17.21 -8.90
C ILE A 200 -4.35 -17.13 -7.39
N GLU A 201 -3.24 -17.67 -6.92
CA GLU A 201 -2.88 -17.63 -5.50
C GLU A 201 -2.44 -16.21 -5.11
N LEU A 202 -3.19 -15.55 -4.23
CA LEU A 202 -2.88 -14.24 -3.68
C LEU A 202 -2.31 -14.40 -2.26
N ILE A 203 -1.04 -14.06 -2.12
CA ILE A 203 -0.29 -14.15 -0.87
C ILE A 203 -0.03 -12.75 -0.33
N GLY A 204 -0.51 -12.48 0.88
CA GLY A 204 -0.16 -11.28 1.63
C GLY A 204 1.14 -11.47 2.39
N VAL A 205 2.02 -10.48 2.33
CA VAL A 205 3.33 -10.52 2.99
C VAL A 205 3.48 -9.34 3.94
N GLU A 206 3.78 -9.64 5.21
CA GLU A 206 4.01 -8.66 6.27
C GLU A 206 5.43 -8.80 6.86
N PRO A 207 6.02 -7.74 7.42
CA PRO A 207 7.18 -7.89 8.30
C PRO A 207 6.79 -8.61 9.59
N GLU A 208 7.67 -9.46 10.13
CA GLU A 208 7.41 -10.15 11.41
C GLU A 208 7.05 -9.18 12.55
N GLY A 209 7.78 -8.08 12.68
CA GLY A 209 7.53 -7.05 13.70
C GLY A 209 6.35 -6.12 13.41
N ALA A 210 5.58 -6.37 12.34
CA ALA A 210 4.41 -5.58 11.95
C ALA A 210 3.27 -6.41 11.33
N ALA A 211 3.16 -7.70 11.67
CA ALA A 211 2.21 -8.67 11.12
C ALA A 211 0.75 -8.46 11.60
N THR A 212 0.18 -7.30 11.27
CA THR A 212 -1.06 -6.79 11.86
C THR A 212 -2.30 -7.48 11.29
N MET A 213 -2.35 -7.70 9.97
CA MET A 213 -3.44 -8.43 9.33
C MET A 213 -3.39 -9.92 9.71
N GLY A 214 -2.20 -10.52 9.75
CA GLY A 214 -2.01 -11.87 10.27
C GLY A 214 -2.48 -12.02 11.72
N ASN A 215 -2.20 -11.03 12.57
CA ASN A 215 -2.70 -10.99 13.95
C ASN A 215 -4.23 -10.94 14.02
N ALA A 216 -4.86 -10.06 13.23
CA ALA A 216 -6.32 -9.96 13.14
C ALA A 216 -6.95 -11.27 12.63
N TRP A 217 -6.31 -11.95 11.68
CA TRP A 217 -6.75 -13.25 11.18
C TRP A 217 -6.69 -14.34 12.24
N LYS A 218 -5.59 -14.39 13.00
CA LYS A 218 -5.37 -15.36 14.08
C LYS A 218 -6.41 -15.23 15.20
N HIS A 219 -6.78 -14.00 15.55
CA HIS A 219 -7.78 -13.72 16.58
C HIS A 219 -9.22 -13.69 16.05
N ASN A 220 -9.40 -13.79 14.73
CA ASN A 220 -10.69 -13.62 14.07
C ASN A 220 -11.40 -12.31 14.44
N ASP A 221 -10.62 -11.23 14.57
CA ASP A 221 -11.08 -9.93 15.06
C ASP A 221 -10.34 -8.79 14.34
N PRO A 222 -11.04 -7.93 13.55
CA PRO A 222 -10.42 -6.76 12.91
C PRO A 222 -9.86 -5.74 13.91
N ALA A 223 -10.33 -5.73 15.17
CA ALA A 223 -9.86 -4.83 16.21
C ALA A 223 -8.62 -5.34 16.94
N ALA A 224 -8.17 -6.58 16.67
CA ALA A 224 -6.98 -7.15 17.30
C ALA A 224 -5.71 -6.38 16.89
N ALA A 225 -5.29 -5.47 17.76
CA ALA A 225 -4.11 -4.64 17.58
C ALA A 225 -2.82 -5.39 17.93
N LEU A 226 -1.70 -4.94 17.35
CA LEU A 226 -0.38 -5.28 17.87
C LEU A 226 -0.05 -4.37 19.07
N GLU A 227 0.54 -4.95 20.12
CA GLU A 227 1.02 -4.18 21.28
C GLU A 227 2.20 -3.28 20.90
N THR A 228 3.09 -3.79 20.07
CA THR A 228 4.26 -3.10 19.54
C THR A 228 4.38 -3.32 18.05
N VAL A 229 4.97 -2.33 17.37
CA VAL A 229 5.29 -2.40 15.96
C VAL A 229 6.73 -1.95 15.80
N ASP A 230 7.58 -2.84 15.29
CA ASP A 230 9.01 -2.58 15.09
C ASP A 230 9.47 -3.21 13.78
N THR A 231 9.67 -2.37 12.77
CA THR A 231 10.12 -2.83 11.46
C THR A 231 10.75 -1.68 10.68
N TRP A 232 11.76 -1.99 9.87
CA TRP A 232 12.32 -1.05 8.91
C TRP A 232 11.34 -0.75 7.76
N ALA A 233 10.39 -1.65 7.49
CA ALA A 233 9.31 -1.47 6.52
C ALA A 233 8.15 -0.62 7.06
N ALA A 234 8.44 0.60 7.52
CA ALA A 234 7.49 1.50 8.17
C ALA A 234 6.20 1.80 7.36
N SER A 235 6.20 1.63 6.02
CA SER A 235 4.99 1.78 5.21
C SER A 235 3.98 0.64 5.37
N LEU A 236 4.37 -0.45 6.01
CA LEU A 236 3.56 -1.64 6.32
C LEU A 236 3.21 -1.76 7.82
N ALA A 237 3.40 -0.69 8.59
CA ALA A 237 3.44 -0.73 10.05
C ALA A 237 2.24 -0.09 10.80
N PRO A 238 0.96 -0.21 10.35
CA PRO A 238 -0.16 0.21 11.19
C PRO A 238 -0.38 -0.80 12.31
N ALA A 239 -0.70 -0.36 13.53
CA ALA A 239 -0.95 -1.27 14.65
C ALA A 239 -2.32 -1.98 14.61
N VAL A 240 -3.25 -1.51 13.76
CA VAL A 240 -4.62 -2.02 13.61
C VAL A 240 -4.99 -2.03 12.13
N VAL A 241 -5.81 -3.00 11.70
CA VAL A 241 -6.36 -3.08 10.33
C VAL A 241 -7.71 -2.37 10.21
N GLY A 242 -8.21 -2.22 8.98
CA GLY A 242 -9.55 -1.69 8.75
C GLY A 242 -10.60 -2.80 8.75
N GLU A 243 -11.84 -2.51 9.15
CA GLU A 243 -12.95 -3.49 9.06
C GLU A 243 -13.24 -3.90 7.62
N HIS A 244 -13.25 -2.95 6.67
CA HIS A 244 -13.46 -3.24 5.24
C HIS A 244 -12.30 -4.05 4.67
N THR A 245 -11.06 -3.70 5.03
CA THR A 245 -9.87 -4.39 4.51
C THR A 245 -9.69 -5.76 5.14
N TYR A 246 -10.04 -5.93 6.42
CA TYR A 246 -10.11 -7.24 7.07
C TYR A 246 -11.13 -8.13 6.37
N ALA A 247 -12.38 -7.66 6.23
CA ALA A 247 -13.45 -8.45 5.60
C ALA A 247 -13.10 -8.84 4.16
N ALA A 248 -12.61 -7.90 3.35
CA ALA A 248 -12.16 -8.21 1.99
C ALA A 248 -10.98 -9.19 2.00
N SER A 249 -9.97 -8.99 2.85
CA SER A 249 -8.81 -9.89 2.90
C SER A 249 -9.23 -11.34 3.16
N ARG A 250 -10.18 -11.57 4.07
CA ARG A 250 -10.73 -12.90 4.38
C ARG A 250 -11.48 -13.54 3.21
N GLN A 251 -11.91 -12.75 2.23
CA GLN A 251 -12.59 -13.23 1.02
C GLN A 251 -11.61 -13.59 -0.11
N VAL A 252 -10.52 -12.83 -0.27
CA VAL A 252 -9.70 -12.88 -1.50
C VAL A 252 -8.25 -13.30 -1.31
N VAL A 253 -7.73 -13.29 -0.09
CA VAL A 253 -6.34 -13.65 0.21
C VAL A 253 -6.29 -15.13 0.59
N ASP A 254 -5.42 -15.89 -0.07
CA ASP A 254 -5.29 -17.33 0.17
C ASP A 254 -4.39 -17.61 1.37
N ARG A 255 -3.35 -16.79 1.57
CA ARG A 255 -2.39 -16.97 2.66
C ARG A 255 -1.75 -15.65 3.09
N MET A 256 -1.57 -15.50 4.40
CA MET A 256 -0.71 -14.48 4.99
C MET A 256 0.61 -15.12 5.41
N VAL A 257 1.73 -14.49 5.08
CA VAL A 257 3.08 -14.90 5.50
C VAL A 257 3.84 -13.73 6.06
N THR A 258 4.83 -14.01 6.90
CA THR A 258 5.74 -13.02 7.46
C THR A 258 7.15 -13.20 6.96
N VAL A 259 7.95 -12.13 6.99
CA VAL A 259 9.37 -12.16 6.64
C VAL A 259 10.23 -11.41 7.66
N SER A 260 11.45 -11.89 7.88
CA SER A 260 12.37 -11.27 8.82
C SER A 260 12.94 -9.94 8.32
N GLU A 261 13.38 -9.08 9.24
CA GLU A 261 14.06 -7.81 8.90
C GLU A 261 15.32 -8.03 8.05
N ALA A 262 16.07 -9.11 8.31
CA ALA A 262 17.24 -9.49 7.52
C ALA A 262 16.86 -9.81 6.06
N ALA A 263 15.76 -10.54 5.86
CA ALA A 263 15.25 -10.84 4.52
C ALA A 263 14.78 -9.56 3.80
N ILE A 264 14.11 -8.64 4.50
CA ILE A 264 13.69 -7.33 3.96
C ILE A 264 14.90 -6.51 3.50
N ARG A 265 15.95 -6.42 4.33
CA ARG A 265 17.22 -5.74 3.99
C ARG A 265 17.86 -6.33 2.74
N ARG A 266 18.04 -7.66 2.72
CA ARG A 266 18.62 -8.36 1.57
C ARG A 266 17.81 -8.13 0.30
N ALA A 267 16.48 -8.25 0.36
CA ALA A 267 15.60 -8.04 -0.78
C ALA A 267 15.64 -6.59 -1.29
N THR A 268 15.65 -5.62 -0.38
CA THR A 268 15.74 -4.19 -0.72
C THR A 268 17.05 -3.89 -1.45
N ARG A 269 18.17 -4.41 -0.94
CA ARG A 269 19.49 -4.28 -1.58
C ARG A 269 19.49 -4.83 -2.99
N LEU A 270 18.94 -6.04 -3.20
CA LEU A 270 18.89 -6.66 -4.53
C LEU A 270 17.99 -5.91 -5.52
N LEU A 271 16.86 -5.35 -5.06
CA LEU A 271 16.02 -4.50 -5.92
C LEU A 271 16.75 -3.21 -6.32
N LEU A 272 17.51 -2.61 -5.40
CA LEU A 272 18.33 -1.43 -5.69
C LEU A 272 19.49 -1.75 -6.64
N SER A 273 20.28 -2.79 -6.34
CA SER A 273 21.54 -3.09 -7.05
C SER A 273 21.34 -3.89 -8.33
N GLU A 274 20.45 -4.89 -8.35
CA GLU A 274 20.26 -5.83 -9.47
C GLU A 274 19.01 -5.53 -10.30
N ALA A 275 17.93 -5.07 -9.68
CA ALA A 275 16.77 -4.61 -10.46
C ALA A 275 16.90 -3.16 -10.93
N ARG A 276 17.82 -2.37 -10.34
CA ARG A 276 18.00 -0.92 -10.59
C ARG A 276 16.72 -0.14 -10.36
N LEU A 277 15.94 -0.58 -9.38
CA LEU A 277 14.71 0.06 -8.97
C LEU A 277 14.90 0.74 -7.62
N PHE A 278 14.62 2.04 -7.58
CA PHE A 278 14.56 2.78 -6.33
C PHE A 278 13.26 2.42 -5.61
N VAL A 279 13.37 1.64 -4.52
CA VAL A 279 12.25 1.05 -3.79
C VAL A 279 12.40 1.26 -2.29
N GLU A 280 11.30 1.44 -1.57
CA GLU A 280 11.31 1.45 -0.10
C GLU A 280 11.22 0.02 0.49
N PRO A 281 11.63 -0.23 1.75
CA PRO A 281 11.69 -1.59 2.31
C PRO A 281 10.38 -2.36 2.26
N GLY A 282 9.24 -1.67 2.48
CA GLY A 282 7.92 -2.28 2.39
C GLY A 282 7.55 -2.78 0.99
N ALA A 283 8.20 -2.30 -0.07
CA ALA A 283 8.01 -2.80 -1.42
C ALA A 283 8.82 -4.09 -1.70
N ALA A 284 9.81 -4.40 -0.86
CA ALA A 284 10.70 -5.53 -1.04
C ALA A 284 10.21 -6.83 -0.40
N VAL A 285 9.18 -6.78 0.47
CA VAL A 285 8.75 -7.94 1.27
C VAL A 285 8.32 -9.13 0.42
N GLY A 286 7.73 -8.91 -0.76
CA GLY A 286 7.38 -9.99 -1.69
C GLY A 286 8.61 -10.76 -2.18
N LEU A 287 9.70 -10.05 -2.48
CA LEU A 287 10.97 -10.70 -2.83
C LEU A 287 11.60 -11.36 -1.59
N ALA A 288 11.54 -10.70 -0.43
CA ALA A 288 12.05 -11.27 0.82
C ALA A 288 11.42 -12.63 1.13
N ALA A 289 10.11 -12.79 0.90
CA ALA A 289 9.40 -14.04 1.15
C ALA A 289 9.88 -15.20 0.27
N LEU A 290 10.31 -14.91 -0.96
CA LEU A 290 10.91 -15.92 -1.85
C LEU A 290 12.35 -16.24 -1.46
N LEU A 291 13.14 -15.22 -1.10
CA LEU A 291 14.54 -15.37 -0.71
C LEU A 291 14.73 -16.12 0.61
N GLU A 292 13.79 -15.96 1.55
CA GLU A 292 13.77 -16.61 2.86
C GLU A 292 13.12 -18.01 2.81
N GLY A 293 12.42 -18.32 1.72
CA GLY A 293 11.77 -19.62 1.52
C GLY A 293 10.39 -19.77 2.20
N THR A 294 9.88 -18.72 2.86
CA THR A 294 8.51 -18.69 3.41
C THR A 294 7.46 -18.87 2.31
N VAL A 295 7.79 -18.44 1.08
CA VAL A 295 7.08 -18.80 -0.13
C VAL A 295 8.06 -19.51 -1.05
N GLU A 296 7.76 -20.75 -1.43
CA GLU A 296 8.61 -21.50 -2.34
C GLU A 296 8.64 -20.84 -3.73
N ALA A 297 9.84 -20.60 -4.24
CA ALA A 297 10.02 -20.15 -5.62
C ALA A 297 9.84 -21.35 -6.57
N ASP A 298 8.90 -21.24 -7.51
CA ASP A 298 8.63 -22.28 -8.50
C ASP A 298 8.68 -21.69 -9.90
N ARG A 299 9.60 -22.19 -10.72
CA ARG A 299 9.81 -21.76 -12.11
C ARG A 299 8.62 -22.06 -13.01
N ASN A 300 7.80 -23.04 -12.65
CA ASN A 300 6.60 -23.42 -13.39
C ASN A 300 5.35 -22.67 -12.94
N ARG A 301 5.47 -21.84 -11.90
CA ARG A 301 4.38 -21.01 -11.37
C ARG A 301 4.77 -19.54 -11.46
N PRO A 302 4.50 -18.89 -12.62
CA PRO A 302 4.82 -17.48 -12.81
C PRO A 302 4.24 -16.62 -11.69
N ALA A 303 5.14 -15.96 -10.94
CA ALA A 303 4.79 -15.10 -9.82
C ALA A 303 5.00 -13.62 -10.17
N ALA A 304 4.06 -12.78 -9.74
CA ALA A 304 4.17 -11.33 -9.78
C ALA A 304 4.35 -10.77 -8.37
N LEU A 305 5.37 -9.93 -8.18
CA LEU A 305 5.65 -9.18 -6.97
C LEU A 305 5.13 -7.76 -7.13
N ILE A 306 4.31 -7.29 -6.20
CA ILE A 306 3.84 -5.90 -6.23
C ILE A 306 4.89 -5.00 -5.56
N ILE A 307 5.56 -4.17 -6.35
CA ILE A 307 6.57 -3.22 -5.88
C ILE A 307 5.87 -1.90 -5.55
N THR A 308 5.42 -1.78 -4.30
CA THR A 308 4.40 -0.81 -3.87
C THR A 308 4.84 0.65 -3.89
N GLY A 309 6.12 0.96 -3.65
CA GLY A 309 6.58 2.32 -3.48
C GLY A 309 8.09 2.51 -3.51
N GLY A 310 8.51 3.73 -3.78
CA GLY A 310 9.92 4.16 -3.87
C GLY A 310 10.21 5.45 -3.12
N ASN A 311 9.36 5.86 -2.17
CA ASN A 311 9.60 7.04 -1.33
C ASN A 311 10.56 6.73 -0.18
N LEU A 312 11.77 6.34 -0.54
CA LEU A 312 12.90 6.08 0.33
C LEU A 312 13.74 7.36 0.47
N ASP A 313 14.16 7.71 1.69
CA ASP A 313 15.14 8.78 1.88
C ASP A 313 16.59 8.25 1.82
N LEU A 314 17.56 9.14 1.57
CA LEU A 314 18.95 8.74 1.37
C LEU A 314 19.59 8.17 2.65
N ASP A 315 19.10 8.58 3.83
CA ASP A 315 19.55 8.03 5.12
C ASP A 315 19.08 6.58 5.27
N GLN A 316 17.90 6.23 4.75
CA GLN A 316 17.46 4.84 4.67
C GLN A 316 18.20 4.04 3.60
N VAL A 317 18.65 4.68 2.50
CA VAL A 317 19.51 4.01 1.50
C VAL A 317 20.83 3.57 2.13
N SER A 318 21.50 4.42 2.92
CA SER A 318 22.77 4.06 3.56
C SER A 318 22.61 2.93 4.58
N GLN A 319 21.44 2.77 5.19
CA GLN A 319 21.12 1.63 6.06
C GLN A 319 20.98 0.29 5.33
N CYS A 320 20.95 0.28 3.99
CA CYS A 320 20.98 -0.94 3.18
C CYS A 320 22.37 -1.60 3.12
N GLU A 321 23.42 -0.85 3.49
CA GLU A 321 24.82 -1.29 3.42
C GLU A 321 25.34 -1.86 4.74
N VAL A 322 24.54 -1.81 5.80
CA VAL A 322 24.92 -2.29 7.15
C VAL A 322 24.32 -3.68 7.35
N ASP A 323 25.20 -4.67 7.54
CA ASP A 323 24.86 -6.05 7.91
C ASP A 323 24.25 -6.15 9.32
#